data_AF-A0A6N8UJL5-F1
#
_entry.id   AF-A0A6N8UJL5-F1
#
_cell.length_a   1.000
_cell.length_b   1.000
_cell.length_c   1.000
_cell.angle_alpha   90.00
_cell.angle_beta   90.00
_cell.angle_gamma   90.00
#
_symmetry.space_group_name_H-M   'P 1'
#
loop_
_entity.id
_entity.type
_entity.pdbx_description
1 polymer ?
#
loop_
_entity_poly.entity_id
_entity_poly.type
_entity_poly.pdbx_seq_one_letter_code
_entity_poly.pdbx_strand_id
1 'polypeptide(L)'
;MLTVIAAMEGWQRLAQDASLRSEASRIERETWLNQGEANPHDAAHFGRYALREIPALSAFDPGILDYSGASVWLEAHFQNPASNRRAENRIDSYPLASVTPAWLLSVIVPLVLVILLFGTVVAER
;
A
#
# COMPACT_ATOMS: atom_id res chain seq x y z
N MET A 1 20.04 7.10 -11.37
CA MET A 1 20.34 6.94 -9.93
C MET A 1 19.08 7.11 -9.08
N LEU A 2 18.34 8.21 -9.19
CA LEU A 2 17.11 8.45 -8.40
C LEU A 2 16.02 7.38 -8.59
N THR A 3 15.78 6.92 -9.82
CA THR A 3 14.81 5.86 -10.13
C THR A 3 15.17 4.52 -9.48
N VAL A 4 16.46 4.19 -9.44
CA VAL A 4 16.97 2.97 -8.81
C VAL A 4 16.82 3.04 -7.30
N ILE A 5 17.15 4.18 -6.69
CA ILE A 5 16.96 4.40 -5.24
C ILE A 5 15.47 4.30 -4.87
N ALA A 6 14.59 4.95 -5.63
CA ALA A 6 13.14 4.88 -5.40
C ALA A 6 12.60 3.45 -5.54
N ALA A 7 13.11 2.67 -6.50
CA ALA A 7 12.74 1.27 -6.67
C ALA A 7 13.23 0.40 -5.52
N MET A 8 14.46 0.61 -5.04
CA MET A 8 15.02 -0.10 -3.89
C MET A 8 14.25 0.20 -2.62
N GLU A 9 13.93 1.47 -2.36
CA GLU A 9 13.14 1.88 -1.20
C GLU A 9 11.72 1.31 -1.29
N GLY A 10 11.09 1.36 -2.46
CA GLY A 10 9.80 0.74 -2.73
C GLY A 10 9.80 -0.77 -2.47
N TRP A 11 10.86 -1.47 -2.87
CA TRP A 11 11.03 -2.90 -2.64
C TRP A 11 11.20 -3.23 -1.16
N GLN A 12 12.03 -2.47 -0.44
CA GLN A 12 12.24 -2.66 0.99
C GLN A 12 10.93 -2.46 1.77
N ARG A 13 10.16 -1.41 1.45
CA ARG A 13 8.84 -1.19 2.04
C ARG A 13 7.89 -2.35 1.74
N LEU A 14 7.76 -2.74 0.47
CA LEU A 14 6.92 -3.87 0.05
C LEU A 14 7.26 -5.15 0.86
N ALA A 15 8.54 -5.50 0.96
CA ALA A 15 8.98 -6.70 1.66
C ALA A 15 8.64 -6.66 3.17
N GLN A 16 8.90 -5.53 3.83
CA GLN A 16 8.60 -5.34 5.24
C GLN A 16 7.09 -5.45 5.50
N ASP A 17 6.30 -4.71 4.73
CA ASP A 17 4.85 -4.70 4.86
C ASP A 17 4.25 -6.08 4.57
N ALA A 18 4.78 -6.81 3.58
CA ALA A 18 4.28 -8.12 3.20
C ALA A 18 4.55 -9.12 4.32
N SER A 19 5.74 -9.05 4.93
CA SER A 19 6.08 -9.85 6.10
C SER A 19 5.15 -9.59 7.28
N LEU A 20 4.89 -8.32 7.60
CA LEU A 20 3.98 -7.95 8.69
C LEU A 20 2.54 -8.43 8.43
N ARG A 21 2.04 -8.28 7.21
CA ARG A 21 0.70 -8.74 6.82
C ARG A 21 0.59 -10.26 6.83
N SER A 22 1.62 -10.97 6.35
CA SER A 22 1.67 -12.43 6.40
C SER A 22 1.63 -12.94 7.84
N GLU A 23 2.41 -12.32 8.72
CA GLU A 23 2.48 -12.70 10.12
C GLU A 23 1.15 -12.44 10.85
N ALA A 24 0.57 -11.26 10.68
CA ALA A 24 -0.73 -10.94 11.28
C ALA A 24 -1.85 -11.86 10.72
N SER A 25 -1.79 -12.23 9.44
CA SER A 25 -2.76 -13.17 8.84
C SER A 25 -2.62 -14.57 9.42
N ARG A 26 -1.38 -14.99 9.71
CA ARG A 26 -1.10 -16.26 10.39
C ARG A 26 -1.66 -16.27 11.81
N ILE A 27 -1.45 -15.20 12.58
CA ILE A 27 -1.97 -15.05 13.94
C ILE A 27 -3.50 -15.06 13.97
N GLU A 28 -4.16 -14.30 13.08
CA GLU A 28 -5.63 -14.31 12.96
C GLU A 28 -6.16 -15.69 12.60
N ARG A 29 -5.48 -16.41 11.69
CA ARG A 29 -5.85 -17.78 11.32
C ARG A 29 -5.68 -18.75 12.49
N GLU A 30 -4.56 -18.69 13.19
CA GLU A 30 -4.32 -19.53 14.38
C GLU A 30 -5.37 -19.26 15.46
N THR A 31 -5.74 -17.99 15.67
CA THR A 31 -6.77 -17.59 16.62
C THR A 31 -8.15 -18.14 16.20
N TRP A 32 -8.50 -18.06 14.91
CA TRP A 32 -9.73 -18.65 14.37
C TRP A 32 -9.80 -20.16 14.57
N LEU A 33 -8.70 -20.88 14.28
CA LEU A 33 -8.65 -22.34 14.40
C LEU A 33 -8.67 -22.80 15.87
N ASN A 34 -8.17 -21.98 16.80
CA ASN A 34 -8.05 -22.32 18.22
C ASN A 34 -9.08 -21.59 19.11
N GLN A 35 -10.18 -21.08 18.56
CA GLN A 35 -11.21 -20.35 19.32
C GLN A 35 -12.07 -21.24 20.25
N GLY A 36 -11.88 -22.56 20.21
CA GLY A 36 -12.67 -23.53 20.96
C GLY A 36 -14.01 -23.86 20.30
N GLU A 37 -14.86 -24.58 21.03
CA GLU A 37 -16.24 -24.85 20.59
C GLU A 37 -17.08 -23.59 20.74
N ALA A 38 -17.61 -23.10 19.61
CA ALA A 38 -18.58 -22.03 19.56
C ALA A 38 -19.64 -22.39 18.51
N ASN A 39 -20.90 -22.05 18.78
CA ASN A 39 -21.89 -22.15 17.71
C ASN A 39 -21.55 -21.11 16.60
N PRO A 40 -21.96 -21.35 15.34
CA PRO A 40 -21.55 -20.49 14.22
C PRO A 40 -21.95 -19.02 14.38
N HIS A 41 -23.04 -18.74 15.09
CA HIS A 41 -23.49 -17.38 15.35
C HIS A 41 -22.55 -16.67 16.33
N ASP A 42 -22.22 -17.30 17.46
CA ASP A 42 -21.30 -16.74 18.45
C ASP A 42 -19.88 -16.59 17.87
N ALA A 43 -19.43 -17.56 17.08
CA ALA A 43 -18.17 -17.47 16.35
C ALA A 43 -18.10 -16.25 15.41
N ALA A 44 -19.23 -15.83 14.83
CA ALA A 44 -19.30 -14.63 13.99
C ALA A 44 -19.33 -13.32 14.80
N HIS A 45 -19.72 -13.36 16.08
CA HIS A 45 -19.66 -12.21 17.00
C HIS A 45 -18.28 -12.05 17.65
N PHE A 46 -17.50 -13.13 17.80
CA PHE A 46 -16.09 -13.03 18.12
C PHE A 46 -15.34 -12.49 16.89
N GLY A 47 -15.34 -11.18 16.72
CA GLY A 47 -14.83 -10.56 15.50
C GLY A 47 -13.36 -10.88 15.21
N ARG A 48 -12.97 -10.73 13.94
CA ARG A 48 -11.63 -11.08 13.41
C ARG A 48 -11.15 -10.03 12.43
N TYR A 49 -9.84 -9.92 12.24
CA TYR A 49 -9.32 -9.06 11.18
C TYR A 49 -9.19 -9.82 9.86
N ALA A 50 -9.82 -9.29 8.81
CA ALA A 50 -9.47 -9.60 7.44
C ALA A 50 -8.33 -8.67 7.01
N LEU A 51 -7.20 -9.24 6.61
CA LEU A 51 -6.03 -8.49 6.18
C LEU A 51 -5.90 -8.54 4.67
N ARG A 52 -5.55 -7.39 4.09
CA ARG A 52 -5.34 -7.29 2.65
C ARG A 52 -3.91 -7.68 2.28
N GLU A 53 -3.77 -8.56 1.31
CA GLU A 53 -2.49 -8.88 0.67
C GLU A 53 -1.89 -7.70 -0.08
N ILE A 54 -0.56 -7.65 -0.20
CA ILE A 54 0.10 -6.59 -0.96
C ILE A 54 0.33 -7.05 -2.39
N PRO A 55 -0.14 -6.30 -3.41
CA PRO A 55 0.19 -6.57 -4.79
C PRO A 55 1.71 -6.49 -5.04
N ALA A 56 2.24 -7.39 -5.87
CA ALA A 56 3.68 -7.42 -6.17
C ALA A 56 4.20 -6.12 -6.83
N LEU A 57 3.37 -5.42 -7.61
CA LEU A 57 3.75 -4.19 -8.31
C LEU A 57 3.79 -2.96 -7.40
N SER A 58 3.44 -3.08 -6.13
CA SER A 58 3.34 -1.95 -5.19
C SER A 58 4.67 -1.24 -4.92
N ALA A 59 5.80 -1.91 -5.18
CA ALA A 59 7.13 -1.30 -5.12
C ALA A 59 7.37 -0.28 -6.26
N PHE A 60 6.72 -0.49 -7.41
CA PHE A 60 6.77 0.41 -8.56
C PHE A 60 5.70 1.50 -8.46
N ASP A 61 4.47 1.11 -8.16
CA ASP A 61 3.33 1.99 -7.93
C ASP A 61 2.38 1.38 -6.89
N PRO A 62 2.23 1.99 -5.69
CA PRO A 62 1.32 1.51 -4.67
C PRO A 62 -0.15 1.81 -4.97
N GLY A 63 -0.46 2.66 -5.97
CA GLY A 63 -1.81 3.06 -6.31
C GLY A 63 -2.58 3.60 -5.10
N ILE A 64 -3.72 2.99 -4.78
CA ILE A 64 -4.59 3.40 -3.66
C ILE A 64 -4.23 2.76 -2.31
N LEU A 65 -3.17 1.93 -2.23
CA LEU A 65 -2.84 1.15 -1.04
C LEU A 65 -2.78 1.99 0.23
N ASP A 66 -2.23 3.19 0.14
CA ASP A 66 -2.02 4.08 1.27
C ASP A 66 -3.33 4.66 1.84
N TYR A 67 -4.42 4.65 1.06
CA TYR A 67 -5.70 5.30 1.37
C TYR A 67 -6.85 4.31 1.58
N SER A 68 -6.75 3.09 1.07
CA SER A 68 -7.85 2.12 1.12
C SER A 68 -7.91 1.28 2.41
N GLY A 69 -6.95 1.44 3.32
CA GLY A 69 -6.86 0.66 4.57
C GLY A 69 -6.14 -0.68 4.40
N ALA A 70 -5.57 -1.21 5.48
CA ALA A 70 -4.84 -2.47 5.50
C ALA A 70 -5.65 -3.64 6.07
N SER A 71 -6.70 -3.36 6.85
CA SER A 71 -7.51 -4.37 7.49
C SER A 71 -8.99 -3.99 7.56
N VAL A 72 -9.85 -4.98 7.76
CA VAL A 72 -11.27 -4.82 8.05
C VAL A 72 -11.61 -5.66 9.29
N TRP A 73 -12.33 -5.08 10.25
CA TRP A 73 -12.88 -5.84 11.38
C TRP A 73 -14.16 -6.56 10.95
N LEU A 74 -14.14 -7.88 11.01
CA LEU A 74 -15.27 -8.73 10.65
C LEU A 74 -16.06 -9.04 11.91
N GLU A 75 -17.35 -8.73 11.91
CA GLU A 75 -18.28 -9.12 12.97
C GLU A 75 -19.69 -9.32 12.40
N ALA A 76 -20.52 -10.05 13.13
CA ALA A 76 -21.89 -10.30 12.71
C ALA A 76 -22.71 -9.01 12.71
N HIS A 77 -23.60 -8.86 11.71
CA HIS A 77 -24.58 -7.78 11.57
C HIS A 77 -24.00 -6.37 11.33
N PHE A 78 -22.68 -6.21 11.26
CA PHE A 78 -22.06 -4.91 11.00
C PHE A 78 -20.97 -4.99 9.92
N GLN A 79 -20.99 -4.03 9.00
CA GLN A 79 -19.99 -3.90 7.94
C GLN A 79 -19.02 -2.79 8.33
N ASN A 80 -17.91 -3.15 8.98
CA ASN A 80 -16.90 -2.18 9.34
C ASN A 80 -16.17 -1.64 8.10
N PRO A 81 -15.87 -0.34 8.05
CA PRO A 81 -15.01 0.21 7.01
C PRO A 81 -13.58 -0.33 7.16
N ALA A 82 -12.82 -0.29 6.07
CA ALA A 82 -11.39 -0.56 6.13
C ALA A 82 -10.67 0.48 7.01
N SER A 83 -9.74 0.00 7.84
CA SER A 83 -8.96 0.80 8.79
C SER A 83 -7.46 0.63 8.54
N ASN A 84 -6.64 1.29 9.37
CA ASN A 84 -5.17 1.26 9.26
C ASN A 84 -4.67 1.78 7.90
N ARG A 85 -5.12 2.98 7.49
CA ARG A 85 -4.61 3.61 6.26
C ARG A 85 -3.24 4.19 6.54
N ARG A 86 -2.27 3.96 5.65
CA ARG A 86 -0.93 4.55 5.82
C ARG A 86 -0.96 6.08 5.77
N ALA A 87 -1.87 6.62 4.96
CA ALA A 87 -2.07 8.07 4.85
C ALA A 87 -2.50 8.72 6.18
N GLU A 88 -3.14 7.98 7.08
CA GLU A 88 -3.56 8.50 8.40
C GLU A 88 -2.38 8.64 9.38
N ASN A 89 -1.34 7.81 9.23
CA ASN A 89 -0.17 7.78 10.12
C ASN A 89 1.01 8.62 9.60
N ARG A 90 0.81 9.39 8.54
CA ARG A 90 1.87 10.18 7.91
C ARG A 90 2.02 11.52 8.63
N ILE A 91 3.22 11.80 9.13
CA ILE A 91 3.53 13.05 9.85
C ILE A 91 3.55 14.26 8.90
N ASP A 92 3.81 14.03 7.61
CA ASP A 92 3.97 15.09 6.62
C ASP A 92 2.82 15.14 5.61
N SER A 93 2.21 16.32 5.48
CA SER A 93 1.17 16.67 4.51
C SER A 93 1.72 17.10 3.14
N TYR A 94 3.01 16.86 2.87
CA TYR A 94 3.64 17.27 1.61
C TYR A 94 3.24 16.40 0.41
N PRO A 95 3.10 16.98 -0.80
CA PRO A 95 2.73 16.25 -2.03
C PRO A 95 3.75 15.22 -2.51
N LEU A 96 4.96 15.18 -1.93
CA LEU A 96 5.98 14.16 -2.20
C LEU A 96 5.65 12.82 -1.49
N ALA A 97 4.36 12.52 -1.33
CA ALA A 97 3.78 11.47 -0.49
C ALA A 97 4.22 10.03 -0.85
N SER A 98 5.09 9.83 -1.82
CA SER A 98 6.07 8.76 -1.87
C SER A 98 6.81 8.93 -3.19
N VAL A 99 8.14 9.02 -3.16
CA VAL A 99 8.91 8.97 -4.40
C VAL A 99 8.89 7.53 -4.88
N THR A 100 8.03 7.24 -5.85
CA THR A 100 7.95 5.93 -6.49
C THR A 100 8.60 5.97 -7.86
N PRO A 101 9.05 4.81 -8.39
CA PRO A 101 9.49 4.73 -9.78
C PRO A 101 8.44 5.26 -10.76
N ALA A 102 7.16 4.93 -10.57
CA ALA A 102 6.07 5.41 -11.43
C ALA A 102 5.93 6.94 -11.38
N TRP A 103 6.01 7.55 -10.19
CA TRP A 103 5.95 9.01 -10.04
C TRP A 103 7.14 9.70 -10.73
N LEU A 104 8.36 9.15 -10.58
CA LEU A 104 9.54 9.68 -11.26
C LEU A 104 9.40 9.64 -12.78
N LEU A 105 8.90 8.53 -13.32
CA LEU A 105 8.70 8.36 -14.77
C LEU A 105 7.56 9.23 -15.31
N SER A 106 6.53 9.50 -14.52
CA SER A 106 5.36 10.29 -14.96
C SER A 106 5.52 11.80 -14.74
N VAL A 107 6.32 12.22 -13.76
CA VAL A 107 6.51 13.64 -13.41
C VAL A 107 7.88 14.15 -13.83
N ILE A 108 8.97 13.50 -13.39
CA ILE A 108 10.33 14.02 -13.58
C ILE A 108 10.81 13.80 -15.01
N VAL A 109 10.61 12.61 -15.58
CA VAL A 109 11.09 12.31 -16.94
C VAL A 109 10.49 13.26 -18.00
N PRO A 110 9.16 13.53 -18.03
CA PRO A 110 8.60 14.48 -18.99
C PRO A 110 9.16 15.90 -18.82
N LEU A 111 9.35 16.38 -17.59
CA LEU A 111 9.95 17.69 -17.34
C LEU A 111 11.38 17.78 -17.88
N VAL A 112 12.19 16.74 -17.67
CA VAL A 112 13.56 16.66 -18.22
C VAL A 112 13.52 16.63 -19.74
N LEU A 113 12.64 15.85 -20.35
CA LEU A 113 12.50 15.79 -21.80
C LEU A 113 12.14 17.15 -22.40
N VAL A 114 11.20 17.89 -21.79
CA VAL A 114 10.84 19.25 -22.24
C VAL A 114 12.05 20.17 -22.23
N ILE A 115 12.84 20.16 -21.15
CA ILE A 115 14.03 21.02 -21.03
C ILE A 115 15.08 20.65 -22.09
N LEU A 116 15.35 19.36 -22.27
CA LEU A 116 16.38 18.89 -23.21
C LEU A 116 15.99 19.10 -24.68
N LEU A 117 14.71 18.91 -25.01
CA LEU A 117 14.21 19.01 -26.39
C LEU A 117 13.75 20.43 -26.76
N PHE A 118 13.70 21.36 -25.82
CA PHE A 118 13.28 22.74 -26.11
C PHE A 118 14.11 23.37 -27.24
N GLY A 119 15.43 23.18 -27.21
CA GLY A 119 16.34 23.74 -28.20
C GLY A 119 16.14 23.20 -29.62
N THR A 120 15.81 21.92 -29.78
CA THR A 120 15.55 21.33 -31.11
C THR A 120 14.25 21.87 -31.70
N VAL A 121 13.23 22.03 -30.85
CA VAL A 121 11.93 22.57 -31.23
C VAL A 121 11.99 24.06 -31.59
N VAL A 122 12.90 24.82 -31.00
CA VAL A 122 13.12 26.24 -31.35
C VAL A 122 13.97 26.39 -32.60
N ALA A 123 14.95 25.52 -32.83
CA ALA A 123 15.85 25.58 -33.99
C ALA A 123 15.17 25.21 -35.33
N GLU A 124 14.02 24.52 -35.30
CA GLU A 124 13.22 24.21 -36.49
C GLU A 124 12.28 25.36 -36.94
N ARG A 125 12.36 26.53 -36.30
CA ARG A 125 11.52 27.72 -36.55
C ARG A 125 12.38 28.89 -37.01
#